data_AF-A0A645IYR5-F1
#
_entry.id   AF-A0A645IYR5-F1
#
_cell.length_a   1.000
_cell.length_b   1.000
_cell.length_c   1.000
_cell.angle_alpha   90.00
_cell.angle_beta   90.00
_cell.angle_gamma   90.00
#
_symmetry.space_group_name_H-M   'P 1'
#
loop_
_entity.id
_entity.type
_entity.pdbx_description
1 polymer ?
#
loop_
_entity_poly.entity_id
_entity_poly.type
_entity_poly.pdbx_seq_one_letter_code
_entity_poly.pdbx_strand_id
1 'polypeptide(L)'
;MELIGFAGMAAGGILIGSWGGFRNRVTTLLVGIAACGLLTIGMGAIRRFVVYLALILLMGIAITMAQTAVTTLIQERAEPAMQGRMFGLIGTMYSGFLLIGMSVFGPLADVISLPLLMMLTGGMLAVVALFYRFGKGFYQAPAANE
;
A
#
# COMPACT_ATOMS: atom_id res chain seq x y z
N MET A 1 -7.06 -18.55 -5.06
CA MET A 1 -6.98 -17.19 -4.48
C MET A 1 -5.72 -16.48 -4.95
N GLU A 2 -4.55 -17.09 -4.77
CA GLU A 2 -3.23 -16.47 -5.09
C GLU A 2 -3.08 -16.02 -6.55
N LEU A 3 -3.54 -16.84 -7.52
CA LEU A 3 -3.52 -16.49 -8.96
C LEU A 3 -4.27 -15.19 -9.28
N ILE A 4 -5.36 -14.91 -8.57
CA ILE A 4 -6.18 -13.71 -8.79
C ILE A 4 -5.50 -12.48 -8.17
N GLY A 5 -4.82 -12.68 -7.03
CA GLY A 5 -3.96 -11.66 -6.43
C GLY A 5 -2.82 -11.28 -7.39
N PHE A 6 -2.12 -12.27 -7.95
CA PHE A 6 -1.08 -12.02 -8.95
C PHE A 6 -1.62 -11.39 -10.23
N ALA A 7 -2.78 -11.82 -10.71
CA ALA A 7 -3.44 -11.18 -11.84
C ALA A 7 -3.78 -9.72 -11.56
N GLY A 8 -4.27 -9.40 -10.36
CA GLY A 8 -4.50 -8.04 -9.89
C GLY A 8 -3.22 -7.21 -9.84
N MET A 9 -2.13 -7.77 -9.29
CA MET A 9 -0.83 -7.10 -9.27
C MET A 9 -0.28 -6.82 -10.67
N ALA A 10 -0.35 -7.81 -11.57
CA ALA A 10 0.06 -7.65 -12.96
C ALA A 10 -0.78 -6.58 -13.68
N ALA A 11 -2.10 -6.61 -13.51
CA ALA A 11 -2.99 -5.60 -14.06
C ALA A 11 -2.70 -4.20 -13.50
N GLY A 12 -2.42 -4.07 -12.20
CA GLY A 12 -2.07 -2.81 -11.56
C GLY A 12 -0.76 -2.23 -12.08
N GLY A 13 0.24 -3.08 -12.34
CA GLY A 13 1.50 -2.68 -12.96
C GLY A 13 1.30 -2.15 -14.39
N ILE A 14 0.51 -2.85 -15.21
CA ILE A 14 0.16 -2.40 -16.58
C ILE A 14 -0.61 -1.08 -16.54
N LEU A 15 -1.58 -0.95 -15.64
CA LEU A 15 -2.37 0.27 -15.45
C LEU A 15 -1.48 1.48 -15.12
N ILE A 16 -0.53 1.33 -14.19
CA ILE A 16 0.41 2.42 -13.89
C ILE A 16 1.36 2.70 -15.05
N GLY A 17 1.88 1.67 -15.71
CA GLY A 17 2.77 1.83 -16.85
C GLY A 17 2.09 2.56 -18.02
N SER A 18 0.80 2.28 -18.24
CA SER A 18 -0.01 2.94 -19.26
C SER A 18 -0.52 4.31 -18.84
N TRP A 19 -0.75 4.57 -17.56
CA TRP A 19 -1.28 5.84 -17.06
C TRP A 19 -0.16 6.85 -16.74
N GLY A 20 1.07 6.41 -16.48
CA GLY A 20 2.23 7.29 -16.29
C GLY A 20 2.28 8.06 -14.96
N GLY A 21 1.26 7.89 -14.10
CA GLY A 21 1.16 8.54 -12.79
C GLY A 21 0.65 9.98 -12.84
N PHE A 22 -0.22 10.35 -11.89
CA PHE A 22 -0.77 11.71 -11.79
C PHE A 22 0.27 12.74 -11.34
N ARG A 23 0.09 13.98 -11.83
CA ARG A 23 0.91 15.20 -11.61
C ARG A 23 1.17 15.59 -10.15
N ASN A 24 0.52 14.95 -9.18
CA ASN A 24 0.76 15.11 -7.74
C ASN A 24 0.84 13.73 -7.05
N ARG A 25 2.01 13.09 -7.09
CA ARG A 25 2.22 11.68 -6.66
C ARG A 25 1.85 11.42 -5.20
N VAL A 26 1.96 12.41 -4.32
CA VAL A 26 1.53 12.33 -2.91
C VAL A 26 0.02 12.15 -2.81
N THR A 27 -0.76 12.83 -3.64
CA THR A 27 -2.21 12.66 -3.70
C THR A 27 -2.58 11.28 -4.25
N THR A 28 -1.86 10.77 -5.25
CA THR A 28 -2.04 9.40 -5.78
C THR A 28 -1.75 8.34 -4.73
N LEU A 29 -0.67 8.52 -3.97
CA LEU A 29 -0.28 7.61 -2.89
C LEU A 29 -1.30 7.62 -1.75
N LEU A 30 -1.80 8.79 -1.37
CA LEU A 30 -2.88 8.91 -0.38
C LEU A 30 -4.19 8.26 -0.83
N VAL A 31 -4.59 8.48 -2.09
CA VAL A 31 -5.79 7.85 -2.67
C VAL A 31 -5.60 6.33 -2.75
N GLY A 32 -4.40 5.86 -3.10
CA GLY A 32 -4.05 4.44 -3.12
C GLY A 32 -4.10 3.79 -1.74
N ILE A 33 -3.54 4.43 -0.71
CA ILE A 33 -3.60 3.94 0.68
C ILE A 33 -5.04 3.95 1.20
N ALA A 34 -5.81 5.00 0.92
CA ALA A 34 -7.21 5.08 1.32
C ALA A 34 -8.05 3.98 0.63
N ALA A 35 -7.82 3.75 -0.66
CA ALA A 35 -8.45 2.66 -1.42
C ALA A 35 -8.05 1.29 -0.85
N CYS A 36 -6.76 1.07 -0.56
CA CYS A 36 -6.27 -0.13 0.11
C CYS A 36 -6.97 -0.37 1.46
N GLY A 37 -7.10 0.66 2.30
CA GLY A 37 -7.77 0.55 3.60
C GLY A 37 -9.24 0.16 3.47
N LEU A 38 -9.98 0.85 2.58
CA LEU A 38 -11.39 0.55 2.27
C LEU A 38 -11.59 -0.86 1.72
N LEU A 39 -10.73 -1.29 0.80
CA LEU A 39 -10.77 -2.64 0.22
C LEU A 39 -10.47 -3.72 1.27
N THR A 40 -9.52 -3.45 2.18
CA THR A 40 -9.16 -4.38 3.26
C THR A 40 -10.30 -4.55 4.26
N ILE A 41 -10.98 -3.46 4.63
CA ILE A 41 -12.19 -3.51 5.47
C ILE A 41 -13.31 -4.29 4.77
N GLY A 42 -13.49 -4.06 3.46
CA GLY A 42 -14.45 -4.79 2.63
C GLY A 42 -14.18 -6.31 2.58
N MET A 43 -12.91 -6.71 2.52
CA MET A 43 -12.52 -8.13 2.56
C MET A 43 -12.84 -8.80 3.91
N GLY A 44 -12.67 -8.08 5.03
CA GLY A 44 -12.97 -8.62 6.35
C GLY A 44 -14.47 -8.83 6.61
N ALA A 45 -15.35 -8.06 5.97
CA ALA A 45 -16.79 -8.11 6.17
C ALA A 45 -17.52 -9.17 5.34
N ILE A 46 -16.94 -9.63 4.22
CA ILE A 46 -17.68 -10.33 3.19
C ILE A 46 -17.36 -11.82 3.15
N ARG A 47 -18.38 -12.66 3.45
CA ARG A 47 -18.30 -14.13 3.39
C ARG A 47 -18.66 -14.73 2.01
N ARG A 48 -18.99 -13.89 1.01
CA ARG A 48 -19.34 -14.34 -0.35
C ARG A 48 -18.08 -14.51 -1.19
N PHE A 49 -17.81 -15.74 -1.63
CA PHE A 49 -16.62 -16.12 -2.39
C PHE A 49 -16.39 -15.25 -3.65
N VAL A 50 -17.44 -14.98 -4.43
CA VAL A 50 -17.32 -14.18 -5.67
C VAL A 50 -16.89 -12.74 -5.39
N VAL A 51 -17.46 -12.12 -4.35
CA VAL A 51 -17.11 -10.75 -3.96
C VAL A 51 -15.71 -10.69 -3.36
N TYR A 52 -15.31 -11.73 -2.61
CA TYR A 52 -13.95 -11.90 -2.11
C TYR A 52 -12.91 -12.01 -3.24
N LEU A 53 -13.23 -12.73 -4.32
CA LEU A 53 -12.37 -12.81 -5.52
C LEU A 53 -12.17 -11.44 -6.19
N ALA A 54 -13.25 -10.68 -6.37
CA ALA A 54 -13.19 -9.34 -6.95
C ALA A 54 -12.37 -8.38 -6.08
N LEU A 55 -12.53 -8.48 -4.76
CA LEU A 55 -11.77 -7.67 -3.80
C LEU A 55 -10.28 -8.01 -3.79
N ILE A 56 -9.90 -9.28 -3.86
CA ILE A 56 -8.48 -9.69 -3.99
C ILE A 56 -7.85 -9.09 -5.24
N LEU A 57 -8.58 -9.10 -6.36
CA LEU A 57 -8.08 -8.53 -7.61
C LEU A 57 -7.86 -7.03 -7.49
N LEU A 58 -8.83 -6.29 -6.95
CA LEU A 58 -8.71 -4.86 -6.68
C LEU A 58 -7.61 -4.54 -5.67
N MET A 59 -7.45 -5.35 -4.64
CA MET A 59 -6.40 -5.18 -3.64
C MET A 59 -5.02 -5.38 -4.26
N GLY A 60 -4.84 -6.38 -5.13
CA GLY A 60 -3.59 -6.58 -5.87
C GLY A 60 -3.22 -5.36 -6.71
N ILE A 61 -4.19 -4.77 -7.41
CA ILE A 61 -4.00 -3.53 -8.17
C ILE A 61 -3.53 -2.40 -7.24
N ALA A 62 -4.23 -2.21 -6.12
CA ALA A 62 -3.95 -1.12 -5.19
C ALA A 62 -2.58 -1.27 -4.49
N ILE A 63 -2.19 -2.49 -4.12
CA ILE A 63 -0.86 -2.79 -3.53
C ILE A 63 0.25 -2.46 -4.53
N THR A 64 0.14 -2.96 -5.76
CA THR A 64 1.14 -2.66 -6.80
C THR A 64 1.21 -1.16 -7.07
N MET A 65 0.06 -0.48 -7.11
CA MET A 65 0.03 0.96 -7.29
C MET A 65 0.76 1.73 -6.18
N ALA A 66 0.50 1.37 -4.92
CA ALA A 66 1.16 1.99 -3.79
C ALA A 66 2.68 1.74 -3.80
N GLN A 67 3.12 0.51 -4.10
CA GLN A 67 4.55 0.19 -4.21
C GLN A 67 5.22 0.98 -5.33
N THR A 68 4.61 1.07 -6.51
CA THR A 68 5.20 1.83 -7.62
C THR A 68 5.22 3.34 -7.34
N ALA A 69 4.21 3.87 -6.65
CA ALA A 69 4.23 5.27 -6.22
C ALA A 69 5.38 5.55 -5.23
N VAL A 70 5.63 4.64 -4.27
CA VAL A 70 6.75 4.76 -3.33
C VAL A 70 8.09 4.73 -4.07
N THR A 71 8.31 3.74 -4.94
CA THR A 71 9.57 3.62 -5.68
C THR A 71 9.83 4.80 -6.62
N THR A 72 8.80 5.30 -7.31
CA THR A 72 8.93 6.49 -8.16
C THR A 72 9.16 7.77 -7.36
N LEU A 73 8.53 7.94 -6.19
CA LEU A 73 8.78 9.09 -5.32
C LEU A 73 10.23 9.11 -4.81
N ILE A 74 10.78 7.94 -4.45
CA ILE A 74 12.18 7.80 -4.08
C ILE A 74 13.08 8.16 -5.27
N GLN A 75 12.76 7.71 -6.48
CA GLN A 75 13.53 8.05 -7.69
C GLN A 75 13.51 9.55 -8.00
N GLU A 76 12.38 10.24 -7.82
CA GLU A 76 12.27 11.69 -8.05
C GLU A 76 12.94 12.53 -6.95
N ARG A 77 12.98 12.05 -5.70
CA ARG A 77 13.49 12.81 -4.55
C ARG A 77 14.92 12.48 -4.18
N ALA A 78 15.42 11.29 -4.53
CA ALA A 78 16.77 10.88 -4.19
C ALA A 78 17.73 11.18 -5.34
N GLU A 79 18.83 11.84 -5.02
CA GLU A 79 19.96 12.03 -5.92
C GLU A 79 20.50 10.68 -6.43
N PRO A 80 20.91 10.58 -7.71
CA PRO A 80 21.33 9.32 -8.33
C PRO A 80 22.47 8.61 -7.58
N ALA A 81 23.33 9.35 -6.87
CA ALA A 81 24.40 8.79 -6.05
C ALA A 81 23.90 8.11 -4.75
N MET A 82 22.73 8.50 -4.24
CA MET A 82 22.16 7.99 -2.98
C MET A 82 20.99 7.02 -3.20
N GLN A 83 20.48 6.90 -4.43
CA GLN A 83 19.38 5.99 -4.78
C GLN A 83 19.65 4.54 -4.34
N GLY A 84 20.85 4.01 -4.60
CA GLY A 84 21.22 2.65 -4.20
C GLY A 84 21.18 2.42 -2.68
N ARG A 85 21.58 3.42 -1.89
CA ARG A 85 21.53 3.35 -0.40
C ARG A 85 20.10 3.47 0.12
N MET A 86 19.30 4.36 -0.46
CA MET A 86 17.89 4.53 -0.13
C MET A 86 17.05 3.29 -0.44
N PHE A 87 17.23 2.70 -1.63
CA PHE A 87 16.59 1.43 -1.98
C PHE A 87 17.04 0.28 -1.07
N GLY A 88 18.33 0.23 -0.73
CA GLY A 88 18.87 -0.75 0.23
C GLY A 88 18.24 -0.61 1.62
N LEU A 89 18.16 0.60 2.16
CA LEU A 89 17.55 0.87 3.48
C LEU A 89 16.05 0.54 3.49
N ILE A 90 15.32 0.96 2.46
CA ILE A 90 13.88 0.66 2.37
C ILE A 90 13.65 -0.84 2.20
N GLY A 91 14.49 -1.53 1.43
CA GLY A 91 14.44 -2.97 1.27
C GLY A 91 14.68 -3.72 2.57
N THR A 92 15.69 -3.32 3.37
CA THR A 92 15.97 -3.94 4.67
C THR A 92 14.87 -3.64 5.69
N MET A 93 14.34 -2.42 5.70
CA MET A 93 13.16 -2.07 6.50
C MET A 93 11.96 -2.93 6.12
N TYR A 94 11.64 -3.06 4.83
CA TYR A 94 10.51 -3.86 4.36
C TYR A 94 10.61 -5.32 4.80
N SER A 95 11.77 -5.94 4.59
CA SER A 95 12.00 -7.33 5.00
C SER A 95 11.95 -7.49 6.51
N GLY A 96 12.50 -6.53 7.27
CA GLY A 96 12.43 -6.53 8.73
C GLY A 96 10.99 -6.42 9.24
N PHE A 97 10.22 -5.46 8.72
CA PHE A 97 8.81 -5.29 9.07
C PHE A 97 7.96 -6.48 8.63
N LEU A 98 8.27 -7.11 7.50
CA LEU A 98 7.57 -8.31 7.05
C LEU A 98 7.82 -9.49 8.00
N LEU A 99 9.08 -9.72 8.41
CA LEU A 99 9.43 -10.77 9.37
C LEU A 99 8.80 -10.51 10.74
N ILE A 100 8.87 -9.28 11.25
CA ILE A 100 8.23 -8.89 12.51
C ILE A 100 6.71 -9.06 12.39
N GLY A 101 6.13 -8.61 11.26
CA GLY A 101 4.72 -8.76 10.96
C GLY A 101 4.30 -10.23 10.98
N MET A 102 4.99 -11.12 10.28
CA MET A 102 4.67 -12.55 10.27
C MET A 102 4.90 -13.22 11.64
N SER A 103 5.93 -12.81 12.38
CA SER A 103 6.22 -13.34 13.71
C SER A 103 5.16 -12.96 14.74
N VAL A 104 4.60 -11.75 14.65
CA VAL A 104 3.53 -11.27 15.54
C VAL A 104 2.15 -11.73 15.07
N PHE A 105 1.84 -11.55 13.78
CA PHE A 105 0.52 -11.88 13.22
C PHE A 105 0.32 -13.38 13.01
N GLY A 106 1.38 -14.19 12.95
CA GLY A 106 1.30 -15.65 12.87
C GLY A 106 0.55 -16.27 14.05
N PRO A 107 1.06 -16.15 15.29
CA PRO A 107 0.36 -16.67 16.47
C PRO A 107 -0.96 -15.94 16.73
N LEU A 108 -1.05 -14.64 16.41
CA LEU A 108 -2.30 -13.89 16.56
C LEU A 108 -3.41 -14.38 15.63
N ALA A 109 -3.08 -14.85 14.42
CA ALA A 109 -4.06 -15.40 13.47
C ALA A 109 -4.53 -16.82 13.84
N ASP A 110 -3.78 -17.54 14.66
CA ASP A 110 -4.18 -18.85 15.19
C ASP A 110 -5.17 -18.69 16.36
N VAL A 111 -5.01 -17.62 17.16
CA VAL A 111 -5.88 -17.31 18.31
C VAL A 111 -7.11 -16.47 17.90
N ILE A 112 -6.99 -15.59 16.91
CA ILE A 112 -8.03 -14.65 16.47
C ILE A 112 -8.45 -14.97 15.04
N SER A 113 -9.75 -14.92 14.75
CA SER A 113 -10.25 -15.14 13.39
C SER A 113 -9.65 -14.15 12.38
N LEU A 114 -9.02 -14.68 11.32
CA LEU A 114 -8.47 -13.94 10.17
C LEU A 114 -9.31 -12.72 9.71
N PRO A 115 -10.64 -12.80 9.53
CA PRO A 115 -11.44 -11.65 9.09
C PRO A 115 -11.46 -10.49 10.10
N LEU A 116 -11.41 -10.78 11.40
CA LEU A 116 -11.37 -9.79 12.47
C LEU A 116 -10.03 -9.04 12.48
N LEU A 117 -8.95 -9.78 12.20
CA LEU A 117 -7.60 -9.25 12.07
C LEU A 117 -7.44 -8.37 10.82
N MET A 118 -8.05 -8.78 9.69
CA MET A 118 -8.16 -7.93 8.48
C MET A 118 -8.98 -6.66 8.73
N MET A 119 -10.09 -6.73 9.47
CA MET A 119 -10.85 -5.54 9.83
C MET A 119 -10.06 -4.57 10.71
N LEU A 120 -9.36 -5.08 11.74
CA LEU A 120 -8.54 -4.26 12.64
C LEU A 120 -7.40 -3.57 11.88
N THR A 121 -6.66 -4.32 11.07
CA THR A 121 -5.54 -3.79 10.28
C THR A 121 -6.02 -2.82 9.20
N GLY A 122 -7.11 -3.15 8.49
CA GLY A 122 -7.73 -2.25 7.51
C GLY A 122 -8.27 -0.97 8.14
N GLY A 123 -8.87 -1.08 9.33
CA GLY A 123 -9.33 0.06 10.14
C GLY A 123 -8.17 0.96 10.58
N MET A 124 -7.08 0.37 11.07
CA MET A 124 -5.87 1.10 11.44
C MET A 124 -5.25 1.82 10.23
N LEU A 125 -5.19 1.16 9.08
CA LEU A 125 -4.77 1.76 7.80
C LEU A 125 -5.67 2.93 7.39
N ALA A 126 -6.98 2.79 7.52
CA ALA A 126 -7.93 3.85 7.23
C ALA A 126 -7.76 5.04 8.19
N VAL A 127 -7.53 4.80 9.48
CA VAL A 127 -7.23 5.85 10.47
C VAL A 127 -5.93 6.56 10.14
N VAL A 128 -4.87 5.83 9.77
CA VAL A 128 -3.59 6.42 9.33
C VAL A 128 -3.78 7.27 8.08
N ALA A 129 -4.52 6.77 7.08
CA ALA A 129 -4.85 7.53 5.88
C ALA A 129 -5.64 8.81 6.21
N LEU A 130 -6.57 8.73 7.17
CA LEU A 130 -7.35 9.88 7.65
C LEU A 130 -6.47 10.88 8.40
N PHE A 131 -5.56 10.41 9.26
CA PHE A 131 -4.58 11.23 9.96
C PHE A 131 -3.66 11.96 8.99
N TYR A 132 -3.15 11.27 7.96
CA TYR A 132 -2.35 11.90 6.91
C TYR A 132 -3.16 12.91 6.08
N ARG A 133 -4.46 12.66 5.87
CA ARG A 133 -5.37 13.61 5.20
C ARG A 133 -5.65 14.86 6.05
N PHE A 134 -5.70 14.72 7.37
CA PHE A 134 -5.89 15.84 8.31
C PHE A 134 -4.58 16.57 8.64
N GLY A 135 -3.45 15.87 8.58
CA GLY A 135 -2.10 16.43 8.70
C GLY A 135 -1.70 17.27 7.49
N LYS A 136 -2.30 18.45 7.35
CA LYS A 136 -2.00 19.47 6.32
C LYS A 136 -0.52 19.92 6.26
N GLY A 137 0.37 19.38 7.09
CA GLY A 137 1.79 19.76 7.16
C GLY A 137 2.73 19.09 6.14
N PHE A 138 2.34 17.97 5.50
CA PHE A 138 3.18 17.29 4.50
C PHE A 138 2.82 17.65 3.04
N TYR A 139 1.93 18.63 2.86
CA TYR A 139 1.50 19.12 1.54
C TYR A 139 2.54 20.04 0.87
N GLN A 140 3.53 20.53 1.62
CA GLN A 140 4.61 21.32 1.04
C GLN A 140 5.67 20.38 0.49
N ALA A 141 5.68 20.28 -0.85
CA ALA A 141 6.93 20.09 -1.57
C ALA A 141 8.01 21.01 -0.98
N PRO A 142 9.30 20.60 -0.99
CA PRO A 142 10.38 21.46 -0.52
C PRO A 142 10.24 22.79 -1.23
N ALA A 143 10.24 23.87 -0.46
CA ALA A 143 10.53 25.17 -0.99
C ALA A 143 11.90 25.06 -1.66
N ALA A 144 11.90 24.87 -2.98
CA ALA A 144 12.86 25.55 -3.81
C ALA A 144 12.68 27.05 -3.57
N ASN A 145 13.74 27.83 -3.83
CA ASN A 145 13.92 29.28 -3.63
C ASN A 145 14.36 29.61 -2.17
N GLU A 146 15.59 30.03 -1.87
CA GLU A 146 16.78 30.48 -2.61
C GLU A 146 18.04 30.11 -1.81
#